data_AF-A0A537PJK4-F1
#
_entry.id   AF-A0A537PJK4-F1
#
_cell.length_a   1.000
_cell.length_b   1.000
_cell.length_c   1.000
_cell.angle_alpha   90.00
_cell.angle_beta   90.00
_cell.angle_gamma   90.00
#
_symmetry.space_group_name_H-M   'P 1'
#
loop_
_entity.id
_entity.type
_entity.pdbx_description
1 polymer ?
#
loop_
_entity_poly.entity_id
_entity_poly.type
_entity_poly.pdbx_seq_one_letter_code
_entity_poly.pdbx_strand_id
1 'polypeptide(L)'
;MPPGGYRKWIERVVAMLILAGSHLACVMPESAPPPNPFVGTWATADNDSVTIRQDTIVQTQPDGHSTALGYNTCRGVFRFAYDTQSRQTLTDLIPRQPDLRKKLSDLLVEPSYPVARLDCDRGDQTYVLLNDHQLVAIYRDGDIGAIDRLVRR
;
A
#
# COMPACT_ATOMS: atom_id res chain seq x y z
N MET A 1 -3.41 -28.04 -71.71
CA MET A 1 -3.27 -29.37 -72.35
C MET A 1 -1.79 -29.77 -72.30
N PRO A 2 -1.46 -31.06 -72.04
CA PRO A 2 -0.34 -31.49 -71.17
C PRO A 2 0.87 -32.04 -72.00
N PRO A 3 1.95 -32.67 -71.46
CA PRO A 3 2.00 -33.84 -70.56
C PRO A 3 2.96 -33.65 -69.34
N GLY A 4 2.93 -34.38 -68.22
CA GLY A 4 2.50 -35.75 -67.95
C GLY A 4 3.71 -36.70 -67.94
N GLY A 5 4.24 -37.08 -66.76
CA GLY A 5 5.31 -38.10 -66.68
C GLY A 5 5.92 -38.35 -65.29
N TYR A 6 5.39 -39.36 -64.59
CA TYR A 6 5.86 -39.91 -63.31
C TYR A 6 7.02 -40.91 -63.47
N ARG A 7 8.01 -40.96 -62.55
CA ARG A 7 8.46 -42.17 -61.79
C ARG A 7 9.84 -42.01 -61.10
N LYS A 8 9.78 -41.91 -59.76
CA LYS A 8 10.57 -42.56 -58.68
C LYS A 8 11.93 -43.21 -58.98
N TRP A 9 12.96 -42.92 -58.15
CA TRP A 9 13.62 -43.90 -57.26
C TRP A 9 14.70 -43.31 -56.29
N ILE A 10 14.53 -43.57 -54.97
CA ILE A 10 15.54 -43.84 -53.91
C ILE A 10 16.45 -42.69 -53.41
N GLU A 11 16.21 -42.08 -52.25
CA GLU A 11 16.48 -42.50 -50.83
C GLU A 11 17.96 -42.59 -50.40
N ARG A 12 18.32 -41.79 -49.37
CA ARG A 12 19.21 -42.08 -48.21
C ARG A 12 19.39 -40.76 -47.43
N VAL A 13 18.57 -40.47 -46.41
CA VAL A 13 18.72 -40.85 -44.98
C VAL A 13 20.09 -40.48 -44.40
N VAL A 14 20.14 -39.38 -43.65
CA VAL A 14 20.88 -39.31 -42.36
C VAL A 14 20.03 -38.50 -41.40
N ALA A 15 19.55 -39.20 -40.38
CA ALA A 15 18.88 -38.66 -39.21
C ALA A 15 19.89 -37.98 -38.29
N MET A 16 19.50 -36.84 -37.70
CA MET A 16 19.95 -36.46 -36.37
C MET A 16 18.71 -36.15 -35.52
N LEU A 17 18.29 -37.19 -34.82
CA LEU A 17 17.57 -37.11 -33.56
C LEU A 17 18.62 -36.81 -32.47
N ILE A 18 18.28 -35.92 -31.53
CA ILE A 18 18.47 -36.03 -30.06
C ILE A 18 18.06 -34.65 -29.48
N LEU A 19 16.87 -34.53 -28.87
CA LEU A 19 16.55 -34.77 -27.46
C LEU A 19 17.04 -33.65 -26.51
N ALA A 20 16.11 -32.76 -26.14
CA ALA A 20 15.97 -32.11 -24.82
C ALA A 20 14.65 -31.31 -24.90
N GLY A 21 13.57 -31.55 -24.15
CA GLY A 21 13.48 -32.06 -22.79
C GLY A 21 13.66 -30.92 -21.79
N SER A 22 12.56 -30.47 -21.18
CA SER A 22 12.46 -29.51 -20.05
C SER A 22 12.48 -28.02 -20.46
N HIS A 23 11.58 -27.12 -20.05
CA HIS A 23 10.87 -27.01 -18.76
C HIS A 23 9.47 -26.40 -18.92
N LEU A 24 8.50 -27.03 -18.25
CA LEU A 24 7.41 -26.30 -17.60
C LEU A 24 8.04 -25.21 -16.72
N ALA A 25 7.80 -23.95 -17.05
CA ALA A 25 7.79 -22.89 -16.07
C ALA A 25 6.56 -22.05 -16.38
N CYS A 26 5.47 -22.35 -15.68
CA CYS A 26 4.50 -21.32 -15.35
C CYS A 26 5.31 -20.18 -14.75
N VAL A 27 5.52 -19.11 -15.50
CA VAL A 27 5.79 -17.82 -14.89
C VAL A 27 4.46 -17.43 -14.28
N MET A 28 4.16 -17.98 -13.11
CA MET A 28 3.33 -17.27 -12.16
C MET A 28 4.11 -15.98 -11.93
N PRO A 29 3.59 -14.80 -12.31
CA PRO A 29 4.17 -13.58 -11.79
C PRO A 29 4.14 -13.80 -10.28
N GLU A 30 5.31 -13.87 -9.67
CA GLU A 30 5.41 -13.63 -8.25
C GLU A 30 4.70 -12.29 -8.07
N SER A 31 3.50 -12.31 -7.47
CA SER A 31 2.79 -11.08 -7.15
C SER A 31 3.80 -10.25 -6.42
N ALA A 32 4.29 -9.20 -7.08
CA ALA A 32 5.24 -8.28 -6.46
C ALA A 32 4.63 -7.94 -5.10
N PRO A 33 5.39 -8.12 -3.99
CA PRO A 33 4.86 -7.82 -2.68
C PRO A 33 4.20 -6.45 -2.79
N PRO A 34 2.94 -6.30 -2.33
CA PRO A 34 2.16 -5.11 -2.62
C PRO A 34 3.05 -3.92 -2.26
N PRO A 35 3.37 -3.02 -3.23
CA PRO A 35 4.15 -1.83 -2.93
C PRO A 35 3.38 -1.17 -1.80
N ASN A 36 4.03 -1.09 -0.63
CA ASN A 36 3.44 -0.66 0.62
C ASN A 36 2.26 0.29 0.37
N PRO A 37 1.02 -0.12 0.72
CA PRO A 37 -0.17 0.46 0.11
C PRO A 37 -0.43 1.90 0.56
N PHE A 38 0.32 2.35 1.57
CA PHE A 38 0.31 3.73 2.03
C PHE A 38 1.15 4.67 1.18
N VAL A 39 2.13 4.16 0.41
CA VAL A 39 3.02 5.01 -0.38
C VAL A 39 2.23 5.84 -1.39
N GLY A 40 2.49 7.14 -1.39
CA GLY A 40 1.81 8.09 -2.27
C GLY A 40 1.47 9.40 -1.57
N THR A 41 0.81 10.28 -2.32
CA THR A 41 0.33 11.57 -1.83
C THR A 41 -1.17 11.52 -1.59
N TRP A 42 -1.56 11.95 -0.40
CA TRP A 42 -2.91 11.91 0.10
C TRP A 42 -3.35 13.32 0.47
N ALA A 43 -4.51 13.74 -0.01
CA ALA A 43 -5.10 15.05 0.25
C ALA A 43 -6.00 14.99 1.49
N THR A 44 -5.91 15.99 2.36
CA THR A 44 -6.89 16.19 3.45
C THR A 44 -8.13 16.90 2.94
N ALA A 45 -9.15 17.03 3.79
CA ALA A 45 -10.33 17.86 3.50
C ALA A 45 -9.99 19.36 3.31
N ASP A 46 -8.92 19.84 3.94
CA ASP A 46 -8.51 21.25 3.93
C ASP A 46 -7.51 21.59 2.78
N ASN A 47 -7.34 20.67 1.83
CA ASN A 47 -6.37 20.74 0.71
C ASN A 47 -4.89 20.63 1.10
N ASP A 48 -4.57 20.35 2.36
CA ASP A 48 -3.24 19.89 2.77
C ASP A 48 -2.90 18.58 2.04
N SER A 49 -1.62 18.20 2.09
CA SER A 49 -1.22 16.88 1.63
C SER A 49 -0.23 16.19 2.55
N VAL A 50 -0.45 14.89 2.73
CA VAL A 50 0.46 13.97 3.41
C VAL A 50 1.04 13.04 2.37
N THR A 51 2.37 13.05 2.22
CA THR A 51 3.09 12.12 1.36
C THR A 51 3.77 11.07 2.22
N ILE A 52 3.33 9.82 2.10
CA ILE A 52 3.95 8.68 2.77
C ILE A 52 4.98 8.09 1.82
N ARG A 53 6.24 8.06 2.27
CA ARG A 53 7.36 7.45 1.55
C ARG A 53 7.78 6.18 2.29
N GLN A 54 8.75 5.46 1.72
CA GLN A 54 9.27 4.25 2.35
C GLN A 54 9.98 4.53 3.67
N ASP A 55 10.65 5.68 3.79
CA ASP A 55 11.54 6.05 4.88
C ASP A 55 11.07 7.27 5.71
N THR A 56 10.15 8.08 5.18
CA THR A 56 9.68 9.31 5.82
C THR A 56 8.22 9.63 5.48
N ILE A 57 7.61 10.49 6.28
CA ILE A 57 6.32 11.10 5.98
C ILE A 57 6.53 12.60 5.81
N VAL A 58 6.04 13.17 4.71
CA VAL A 58 6.10 14.62 4.48
C VAL A 58 4.70 15.19 4.61
N GLN A 59 4.53 16.17 5.49
CA GLN A 59 3.29 16.94 5.60
C GLN A 59 3.48 18.30 4.93
N THR A 60 2.57 18.65 4.02
CA THR A 60 2.55 19.94 3.32
C THR A 60 1.28 20.68 3.68
N GLN A 61 1.46 21.87 4.27
CA GLN A 61 0.39 22.78 4.64
C GLN A 61 -0.12 23.59 3.43
N PRO A 62 -1.30 24.22 3.50
CA PRO A 62 -1.88 25.01 2.41
C PRO A 62 -1.03 26.21 2.00
N ASP A 63 -0.22 26.73 2.92
CA ASP A 63 0.72 27.83 2.70
C ASP A 63 1.97 27.41 1.88
N GLY A 64 2.08 26.12 1.54
CA GLY A 64 3.19 25.55 0.79
C GLY A 64 4.38 25.13 1.65
N HIS A 65 4.32 25.29 2.98
CA HIS A 65 5.35 24.79 3.88
C HIS A 65 5.26 23.27 4.03
N SER A 66 6.33 22.58 3.64
CA SER A 66 6.48 21.13 3.79
C SER A 66 7.48 20.80 4.89
N THR A 67 7.14 19.84 5.76
CA THR A 67 8.04 19.30 6.78
C THR A 67 8.11 17.79 6.65
N ALA A 68 9.32 17.26 6.55
CA ALA A 68 9.57 15.82 6.67
C ALA A 68 9.58 15.43 8.14
N LEU A 69 8.70 14.51 8.52
CA LEU A 69 8.66 13.90 9.84
C LEU A 69 9.74 12.81 9.91
N GLY A 70 10.62 12.96 10.89
CA GLY A 70 11.74 12.06 11.11
C GLY A 70 12.33 12.25 12.51
N TYR A 71 13.43 11.56 12.78
CA TYR A 71 14.09 11.53 14.09
C TYR A 71 14.30 12.93 14.69
N ASN A 72 14.86 13.87 13.91
CA ASN A 72 15.16 15.22 14.39
C ASN A 72 13.91 16.06 14.65
N THR A 73 12.91 16.01 13.77
CA THR A 73 11.67 16.78 13.93
C THR A 73 10.78 16.23 15.05
N CYS A 74 10.93 14.94 15.37
CA CYS A 74 10.25 14.26 16.46
C CYS A 74 11.12 14.11 17.71
N ARG A 75 12.11 14.99 17.93
CA ARG A 75 12.93 15.06 19.17
C ARG A 75 13.55 13.72 19.59
N GLY A 76 13.90 12.87 18.63
CA GLY A 76 14.57 11.59 18.84
C GLY A 76 13.67 10.40 19.15
N VAL A 77 12.34 10.55 19.10
CA VAL A 77 11.38 9.45 19.35
C VAL A 77 10.61 9.02 18.10
N PHE A 78 11.11 9.36 16.91
CA PHE A 78 10.46 8.96 15.66
C PHE A 78 10.44 7.44 15.51
N ARG A 79 9.23 6.89 15.33
CA ARG A 79 9.05 5.51 14.88
C ARG A 79 7.97 5.47 13.81
N PHE A 80 8.26 4.80 12.71
CA PHE A 80 7.29 4.57 11.64
C PHE A 80 7.25 3.08 11.30
N ALA A 81 6.06 2.49 11.35
CA ALA A 81 5.88 1.05 11.17
C ALA A 81 4.55 0.73 10.49
N TYR A 82 4.55 -0.35 9.71
CA TYR A 82 3.36 -0.91 9.09
C TYR A 82 2.87 -2.12 9.90
N ASP A 83 1.56 -2.26 10.01
CA ASP A 83 0.94 -3.33 10.79
C ASP A 83 -0.46 -3.64 10.23
N THR A 84 -1.12 -4.64 10.81
CA THR A 84 -2.55 -4.88 10.63
C THR A 84 -3.23 -4.81 11.99
N GLN A 85 -4.28 -4.00 12.12
CA GLN A 85 -5.02 -3.86 13.37
C GLN A 85 -6.49 -4.23 13.21
N SER A 86 -7.07 -4.76 14.28
CA SER A 86 -8.50 -5.02 14.32
C SER A 86 -9.29 -3.72 14.39
N ARG A 87 -10.52 -3.75 13.88
CA ARG A 87 -11.49 -2.66 14.05
C ARG A 87 -11.61 -2.22 15.50
N GLN A 88 -11.70 -3.19 16.42
CA GLN A 88 -11.83 -2.92 17.85
C GLN A 88 -10.62 -2.15 18.39
N THR A 89 -9.40 -2.61 18.07
CA THR A 89 -8.15 -1.94 18.46
C THR A 89 -8.12 -0.51 17.97
N LEU A 90 -8.52 -0.27 16.72
CA LEU A 90 -8.59 1.07 16.14
C LEU A 90 -9.63 1.97 16.82
N THR A 91 -10.82 1.44 17.13
CA THR A 91 -11.86 2.19 17.84
C THR A 91 -11.51 2.48 19.31
N ASP A 92 -10.65 1.65 19.90
CA ASP A 92 -10.19 1.81 21.28
C ASP A 92 -8.98 2.75 21.40
N LEU A 93 -8.42 3.21 20.28
CA LEU A 93 -7.40 4.26 20.28
C LEU A 93 -7.91 5.58 20.86
N ILE A 94 -9.23 5.82 20.86
CA ILE A 94 -9.85 7.06 21.32
C ILE A 94 -10.92 6.78 22.38
N PRO A 95 -10.57 6.20 23.54
CA PRO A 95 -11.55 5.60 24.44
C PRO A 95 -12.50 6.63 25.08
N ARG A 96 -12.05 7.89 25.21
CA ARG A 96 -12.75 8.96 25.94
C ARG A 96 -13.60 9.89 25.08
N GLN A 97 -13.71 9.65 23.77
CA GLN A 97 -14.51 10.48 22.86
C GLN A 97 -15.56 9.62 22.13
N PRO A 98 -16.75 9.39 22.74
CA PRO A 98 -17.74 8.44 22.24
C PRO A 98 -18.26 8.77 20.84
N ASP A 99 -18.42 10.06 20.52
CA ASP A 99 -18.85 10.50 19.18
C ASP A 99 -17.81 10.16 18.11
N LEU A 100 -16.52 10.35 18.43
CA LEU A 100 -15.44 10.04 17.51
C LEU A 100 -15.27 8.52 17.35
N ARG A 101 -15.45 7.74 18.43
CA ARG A 101 -15.50 6.27 18.37
C ARG A 101 -16.62 5.77 17.48
N LYS A 102 -17.81 6.38 17.57
CA LYS A 102 -18.95 6.04 16.71
C LYS A 102 -18.63 6.35 15.25
N LYS A 103 -18.14 7.56 14.96
CA LYS A 103 -17.73 7.96 13.61
C LYS A 103 -16.68 7.01 13.02
N LEU A 104 -15.69 6.60 13.82
CA LEU A 104 -14.67 5.64 13.40
C LEU A 104 -15.27 4.25 13.19
N SER A 105 -16.18 3.81 14.06
CA SER A 105 -16.90 2.55 13.90
C SER A 105 -17.74 2.49 12.64
N ASP A 106 -18.32 3.62 12.21
CA ASP A 106 -19.11 3.72 10.97
C ASP A 106 -18.23 3.71 9.72
N LEU A 107 -17.00 4.24 9.80
CA LEU A 107 -16.02 4.22 8.71
C LEU A 107 -15.35 2.84 8.56
N LEU A 108 -15.12 2.15 9.67
CA LEU A 108 -14.45 0.86 9.71
C LEU A 108 -15.48 -0.29 9.59
N VAL A 109 -15.84 -0.66 8.37
CA VAL A 109 -16.79 -1.77 8.06
C VAL A 109 -16.16 -3.17 8.23
N GLU A 110 -14.95 -3.38 7.72
CA GLU A 110 -14.17 -4.62 7.80
C GLU A 110 -13.67 -4.95 9.23
N PRO A 111 -13.37 -6.23 9.52
CA PRO A 111 -12.88 -6.66 10.84
C PRO A 111 -11.43 -6.25 11.13
N SER A 112 -10.60 -6.06 10.10
CA SER A 112 -9.19 -5.68 10.24
C SER A 112 -8.74 -4.78 9.08
N TYR A 113 -7.71 -3.98 9.34
CA TYR A 113 -7.19 -3.00 8.38
C TYR A 113 -5.66 -2.99 8.36
N PRO A 114 -5.05 -2.81 7.19
CA PRO A 114 -3.68 -2.34 7.11
C PRO A 114 -3.57 -0.97 7.79
N VAL A 115 -2.49 -0.77 8.54
CA VAL A 115 -2.20 0.52 9.20
C VAL A 115 -0.75 0.92 9.00
N ALA A 116 -0.51 2.23 8.95
CA ALA A 116 0.80 2.83 9.13
C ALA A 116 0.78 3.66 10.42
N ARG A 117 1.61 3.28 11.39
CA ARG A 117 1.74 3.96 12.68
C ARG A 117 2.96 4.86 12.66
N LEU A 118 2.75 6.10 13.06
CA LEU A 118 3.77 7.10 13.27
C LEU A 118 3.72 7.54 14.74
N ASP A 119 4.81 7.30 15.46
CA ASP A 119 5.03 7.85 16.78
C ASP A 119 5.96 9.06 16.65
N CYS A 120 5.51 10.21 17.13
CA CYS A 120 6.26 11.46 17.14
C CYS A 120 5.93 12.19 18.44
N ASP A 121 6.88 12.94 19.00
CA ASP A 121 6.72 13.63 20.29
C ASP A 121 5.58 14.68 20.36
N ARG A 122 4.84 14.88 19.27
CA ARG A 122 3.68 15.78 19.18
C ARG A 122 2.35 15.02 19.03
N GLY A 123 2.32 13.78 19.52
CA GLY A 123 1.18 12.90 19.42
C GLY A 123 1.36 11.80 18.37
N ASP A 124 0.65 10.71 18.59
CA ASP A 124 0.68 9.52 17.73
C ASP A 124 -0.28 9.71 16.56
N GLN A 125 0.13 9.26 15.38
CA GLN A 125 -0.71 9.23 14.19
C GLN A 125 -0.83 7.80 13.68
N THR A 126 -2.06 7.34 13.49
CA THR A 126 -2.35 6.05 12.86
C THR A 126 -3.09 6.29 11.55
N TYR A 127 -2.46 5.97 10.43
CA TYR A 127 -3.09 5.98 9.11
C TYR A 127 -3.70 4.61 8.84
N VAL A 128 -5.00 4.57 8.62
CA VAL A 128 -5.77 3.34 8.36
C VAL A 128 -6.18 3.34 6.91
N LEU A 129 -5.79 2.32 6.14
CA LEU A 129 -6.18 2.21 4.74
C LEU A 129 -7.58 1.61 4.64
N LEU A 130 -8.56 2.39 4.18
CA LEU A 130 -9.93 1.90 3.97
C LEU A 130 -10.07 1.17 2.64
N ASN A 131 -9.37 1.67 1.62
CA ASN A 131 -9.29 1.11 0.28
C ASN A 131 -8.11 1.76 -0.47
N ASP A 132 -7.91 1.42 -1.73
CA ASP A 132 -6.79 1.87 -2.55
C ASP A 132 -6.69 3.41 -2.74
N HIS A 133 -7.76 4.15 -2.47
CA HIS A 133 -7.85 5.59 -2.68
C HIS A 133 -8.23 6.38 -1.42
N GLN A 134 -8.50 5.71 -0.30
CA GLN A 134 -8.97 6.37 0.91
C GLN A 134 -8.27 5.84 2.14
N LEU A 135 -7.83 6.77 2.97
CA LEU A 135 -7.32 6.47 4.30
C LEU A 135 -7.97 7.37 5.34
N VAL A 136 -7.93 6.92 6.58
CA VAL A 136 -8.29 7.72 7.75
C VAL A 136 -7.04 7.93 8.57
N ALA A 137 -6.68 9.18 8.80
CA ALA A 137 -5.66 9.53 9.79
C ALA A 137 -6.34 9.68 11.14
N ILE A 138 -5.87 8.95 12.14
CA ILE A 138 -6.28 9.05 13.53
C ILE A 138 -5.14 9.74 14.28
N TYR A 139 -5.39 10.97 14.72
CA TYR A 139 -4.46 11.76 15.53
C TYR A 139 -4.78 11.57 17.00
N ARG A 140 -3.75 11.40 17.84
CA ARG A 140 -3.90 11.31 19.28
C ARG A 140 -2.84 12.11 20.01
N ASP A 141 -3.28 12.99 20.89
CA ASP A 141 -2.44 13.67 21.87
C ASP A 141 -3.05 13.49 23.26
N GLY A 142 -2.43 12.61 24.05
CA GLY A 142 -2.98 12.15 25.33
C GLY A 142 -4.39 11.56 25.18
N ASP A 143 -5.38 12.22 25.79
CA ASP A 143 -6.78 11.80 25.78
C ASP A 143 -7.61 12.41 24.63
N ILE A 144 -7.01 13.29 23.82
CA ILE A 144 -7.69 13.99 22.74
C ILE A 144 -7.35 13.30 21.43
N GLY A 145 -8.40 12.84 20.75
CA GLY A 145 -8.32 12.32 19.40
C GLY A 145 -8.90 13.28 18.36
N ALA A 146 -8.43 13.15 17.12
CA ALA A 146 -9.08 13.68 15.94
C ALA A 146 -8.99 12.64 14.82
N ILE A 147 -9.94 12.68 13.88
CA ILE A 147 -9.83 11.90 12.66
C ILE A 147 -9.97 12.80 11.44
N ASP A 148 -9.12 12.57 10.45
CA ASP A 148 -9.22 13.19 9.15
C ASP A 148 -9.30 12.11 8.07
N ARG A 149 -10.06 12.39 7.01
CA ARG A 149 -10.19 11.49 5.88
C ARG A 149 -9.31 12.01 4.76
N LEU A 150 -8.33 11.20 4.36
CA LEU A 150 -7.46 11.55 3.27
C LEU A 150 -7.80 10.74 2.02
N VAL A 151 -7.71 11.39 0.88
CA VAL A 151 -8.00 10.81 -0.44
C VAL A 151 -6.74 10.84 -1.30
N ARG A 152 -6.49 9.77 -2.04
CA ARG A 152 -5.34 9.71 -2.94
C ARG A 152 -5.53 10.72 -4.08
N ARG A 153 -4.49 11.53 -4.33
CA ARG A 153 -4.44 12.43 -5.49
C ARG A 153 -4.04 11.69 -6.76
#